data_AF-A0AAE3W388-F1
#
_entry.id   AF-A0AAE3W388-F1
#
_cell.length_a   1.000
_cell.length_b   1.000
_cell.length_c   1.000
_cell.angle_alpha   90.00
_cell.angle_beta   90.00
_cell.angle_gamma   90.00
#
_symmetry.space_group_name_H-M   'P 1'
#
loop_
_entity.id
_entity.type
_entity.pdbx_description
1 polymer ?
#
loop_
_entity_poly.entity_id
_entity_poly.type
_entity_poly.pdbx_seq_one_letter_code
_entity_poly.pdbx_strand_id
1 'polypeptide(L)'
;MELDFERCYRAVDSRDERFDGWFFTAVTSTGIYCRPSCPAVTPRRENVRFYPSAAAAQGNGFRACRRCRPDAVPGSPEWDSRADAVGRAMRLIGDGVVDREGVPGLARRLGYTERHLQRLLVAEVGAGPLALARAQRAQTARILIETTALSLTEIAFAAGFGSVRQFNETIQAVFDASPSQLRESRRQRTAWAVPGPAEPAGPGVVHVRLSYRAPLHVPALFDFLAARAIPGVEEASGTTYRRALSLPHGPATAELTPRDGYVAATLRVADMRDLAPAVARCRRLLDLDADPDAIDGTLDADPYLSPSVSDEPGVRVPRAVDGFEMAVRAVIGQQVSVASARSVLRRLIRAAAVAPAGGEGTSAGPAGDPAFPGRVPGDAIPGGLTSTGLMPAGLMSGGAAHGGAVPGGVLPGDPITGARVGLMPFPGAERLLELPDDAFGMPAARRETLRALARAVAGGLTLDPGGDRAEITARLVALPGIGAWTAGYVALRALGDPDVLLPTDLAVRKGAQALDLPHTPAALAARAEQWRPWRSYALIRLWRAAATAAASPATTVASGTARAARAGNGRAAGRRGSAPAATGRAR
;
A
#
# COMPACT_ATOMS: atom_id res chain seq x y z
N MET A 1 0.01 21.17 11.05
CA MET A 1 -0.70 21.49 12.30
C MET A 1 0.16 22.44 13.13
N GLU A 2 -0.32 23.63 13.47
CA GLU A 2 0.33 24.46 14.48
C GLU A 2 0.17 23.74 15.84
N LEU A 3 1.26 23.44 16.52
CA LEU A 3 1.27 22.65 17.76
C LEU A 3 0.78 23.52 18.93
N ASP A 4 -0.53 23.78 18.96
CA ASP A 4 -1.17 24.46 20.07
C ASP A 4 -1.01 23.65 21.37
N PHE A 5 -0.46 24.29 22.40
CA PHE A 5 -0.10 23.63 23.65
C PHE A 5 -1.31 23.03 24.34
N GLU A 6 -2.43 23.76 24.42
CA GLU A 6 -3.62 23.28 25.14
C GLU A 6 -4.27 22.09 24.43
N ARG A 7 -4.37 22.14 23.10
CA ARG A 7 -4.90 21.03 22.31
C ARG A 7 -4.03 19.78 22.45
N CYS A 8 -2.71 19.92 22.32
CA CYS A 8 -1.79 18.81 22.48
C CYS A 8 -1.82 18.24 23.90
N TYR A 9 -1.83 19.09 24.93
CA TYR A 9 -1.86 18.62 26.32
C TYR A 9 -3.16 17.89 26.65
N ARG A 10 -4.31 18.36 26.17
CA ARG A 10 -5.60 17.65 26.34
C ARG A 10 -5.57 16.25 25.73
N ALA A 11 -5.03 16.10 24.52
CA ALA A 11 -4.90 14.81 23.87
C ALA A 11 -4.00 13.83 24.65
N VAL A 12 -2.94 14.33 25.29
CA VAL A 12 -2.08 13.53 26.18
C VAL A 12 -2.82 13.14 27.46
N ASP A 13 -3.53 14.09 28.07
CA ASP A 13 -4.27 13.87 29.32
C ASP A 13 -5.38 12.83 29.15
N SER A 14 -6.09 12.86 28.02
CA SER A 14 -7.09 11.87 27.65
C SER A 14 -6.50 10.57 27.08
N ARG A 15 -5.18 10.48 26.90
CA ARG A 15 -4.46 9.34 26.29
C ARG A 15 -5.03 8.92 24.94
N ASP A 16 -5.37 9.90 24.12
CA ASP A 16 -6.09 9.67 22.87
C ASP A 16 -5.15 9.09 21.78
N GLU A 17 -5.37 7.81 21.45
CA GLU A 17 -4.59 7.06 20.44
C GLU A 17 -4.68 7.66 19.04
N ARG A 18 -5.72 8.44 18.74
CA ARG A 18 -5.90 9.08 17.42
C ARG A 18 -4.78 10.09 17.13
N PHE A 19 -4.22 10.69 18.17
CA PHE A 19 -3.11 11.64 18.05
C PHE A 19 -1.72 10.97 18.03
N ASP A 20 -1.63 9.65 18.17
CA ASP A 20 -0.34 8.95 18.10
C ASP A 20 0.35 9.20 16.76
N GLY A 21 1.60 9.70 16.80
CA GLY A 21 2.37 10.06 15.61
C GLY A 21 2.10 11.45 15.04
N TRP A 22 1.01 12.12 15.43
CA TRP A 22 0.74 13.51 15.05
C TRP A 22 1.71 14.50 15.69
N PHE A 23 2.04 14.24 16.94
CA PHE A 23 3.06 14.97 17.67
C PHE A 23 3.66 14.06 18.74
N PHE A 24 4.77 14.51 19.31
CA PHE A 24 5.51 13.83 20.34
C PHE A 24 5.63 14.72 21.57
N THR A 25 5.34 14.15 22.73
CA THR A 25 5.35 14.84 24.02
C THR A 25 6.71 14.67 24.67
N ALA A 26 7.52 15.72 24.70
CA ALA A 26 8.82 15.75 25.32
C ALA A 26 8.74 16.28 26.75
N VAL A 27 9.24 15.49 27.70
CA VAL A 27 9.20 15.78 29.14
C VAL A 27 10.57 16.29 29.58
N THR A 28 10.66 17.59 29.84
CA THR A 28 11.93 18.29 30.14
C THR A 28 12.59 17.79 31.42
N SER A 29 11.81 17.41 32.43
CA SER A 29 12.31 16.89 33.70
C SER A 29 12.99 15.52 33.61
N THR A 30 12.68 14.73 32.56
CA THR A 30 13.23 13.37 32.39
C THR A 30 14.07 13.22 31.13
N GLY A 31 14.01 14.17 30.19
CA GLY A 31 14.66 14.07 28.88
C GLY A 31 14.02 13.01 27.98
N ILE A 32 12.76 12.62 28.21
CA ILE A 32 12.07 11.55 27.46
C ILE A 32 11.00 12.15 26.57
N TYR A 33 10.86 11.68 25.33
CA TYR A 33 9.66 11.91 24.52
C TYR A 33 8.76 10.68 24.44
N CYS A 34 7.45 10.91 24.40
CA CYS A 34 6.37 9.93 24.43
C CYS A 34 5.36 10.18 23.30
N ARG A 35 4.56 9.16 22.98
CA ARG A 35 3.34 9.31 22.17
C ARG A 35 2.18 9.80 23.06
N PRO A 36 1.16 10.48 22.52
CA PRO A 36 -0.01 10.94 23.27
C PRO A 36 -0.71 9.86 24.10
N SER A 37 -0.87 8.64 23.57
CA SER A 37 -1.51 7.52 24.30
C SER A 37 -0.63 6.84 25.36
N CYS A 38 0.50 7.44 25.75
CA CYS A 38 1.44 6.80 26.66
C CYS A 38 0.76 6.44 27.99
N PRO A 39 0.85 5.18 28.47
CA PRO A 39 0.24 4.76 29.73
C PRO A 39 1.01 5.23 30.97
N ALA A 40 2.04 6.06 30.80
CA ALA A 40 2.74 6.69 31.91
C ALA A 40 1.83 7.72 32.62
N VAL A 41 2.26 8.18 33.78
CA VAL A 41 1.62 9.30 34.46
C VAL A 41 1.79 10.56 33.60
N THR A 42 0.71 11.29 33.38
CA THR A 42 0.72 12.54 32.61
C THR A 42 1.64 13.55 33.29
N PRO A 43 2.70 14.05 32.61
CA PRO A 43 3.64 15.01 33.17
C PRO A 43 2.97 16.37 33.41
N ARG A 44 3.46 17.15 34.39
CA ARG A 44 2.96 18.51 34.66
C ARG A 44 3.19 19.42 33.45
N ARG A 45 2.23 20.31 33.18
CA ARG A 45 2.23 21.29 32.07
C ARG A 45 3.58 22.00 31.87
N GLU A 46 4.16 22.53 32.94
CA GLU A 46 5.44 23.25 32.92
C GLU A 46 6.64 22.42 32.43
N ASN A 47 6.55 21.09 32.50
CA ASN A 47 7.61 20.17 32.12
C ASN A 47 7.41 19.57 30.71
N VAL A 48 6.48 20.11 29.92
CA VAL A 48 6.10 19.54 28.62
C VAL A 48 6.46 20.47 27.47
N ARG A 49 7.02 19.88 26.41
CA ARG A 49 7.18 20.48 25.09
C ARG A 49 6.64 19.53 24.03
N PHE A 50 6.14 20.06 22.92
CA PHE A 50 5.63 19.25 21.82
C PHE A 50 6.51 19.38 20.58
N TYR A 51 6.69 18.27 19.87
CA TYR A 51 7.44 18.22 18.62
C TYR A 51 6.62 17.53 17.52
N PRO A 52 6.72 17.96 16.27
CA PRO A 52 5.91 17.42 15.17
C PRO A 52 6.41 16.04 14.71
N SER A 53 7.66 15.67 15.02
CA SER A 53 8.24 14.38 14.65
C SER A 53 9.16 13.84 15.73
N ALA A 54 9.35 12.51 15.74
CA ALA A 54 10.32 11.86 16.61
C ALA A 54 11.75 12.37 16.33
N ALA A 55 12.07 12.63 15.06
CA ALA A 55 13.38 13.20 14.68
C ALA A 55 13.59 14.60 15.26
N ALA A 56 12.54 15.44 15.29
CA ALA A 56 12.60 16.77 15.92
C ALA A 56 12.84 16.68 17.43
N ALA A 57 12.14 15.77 18.13
CA ALA A 57 12.36 15.54 19.56
C ALA A 57 13.79 15.04 19.84
N GLN A 58 14.27 14.07 19.07
CA GLN A 58 15.64 13.54 19.18
C GLN A 58 16.70 14.61 18.91
N GLY A 59 16.49 15.44 17.89
CA GLY A 59 17.37 16.57 17.57
C GLY A 59 17.49 17.60 18.69
N ASN A 60 16.47 17.67 19.57
CA ASN A 60 16.45 18.52 20.76
C ASN A 60 16.91 17.78 22.03
N GLY A 61 17.55 16.62 21.91
CA GLY A 61 18.18 15.89 23.02
C GLY A 61 17.24 15.00 23.83
N PHE A 62 16.00 14.76 23.36
CA PHE A 62 15.08 13.87 24.03
C PHE A 62 15.23 12.42 23.53
N ARG A 63 15.26 11.46 24.47
CA ARG A 63 15.30 10.03 24.14
C ARG A 63 13.91 9.41 24.04
N ALA A 64 13.77 8.31 23.31
CA ALA A 64 12.50 7.61 23.17
C ALA A 64 12.05 6.98 24.50
N CYS A 65 10.76 7.07 24.81
CA CYS A 65 10.17 6.38 25.96
C CYS A 65 10.24 4.86 25.78
N ARG A 66 10.82 4.18 26.78
CA ARG A 66 10.97 2.71 26.77
C ARG A 66 9.63 1.97 26.93
N ARG A 67 8.61 2.64 27.49
CA ARG A 67 7.29 2.06 27.78
C ARG A 67 6.36 2.11 26.57
N CYS A 68 6.10 3.30 26.03
CA CYS A 68 5.17 3.47 24.90
C CYS A 68 5.82 3.31 23.51
N ARG A 69 7.16 3.26 23.43
CA ARG A 69 7.94 3.09 22.19
C ARG A 69 7.42 3.98 21.05
N PRO A 70 7.46 5.32 21.25
CA PRO A 70 6.90 6.27 20.28
C PRO A 70 7.59 6.19 18.91
N ASP A 71 8.82 5.70 18.87
CA ASP A 71 9.63 5.39 17.69
C ASP A 71 9.06 4.26 16.80
N ALA A 72 8.17 3.42 17.34
CA ALA A 72 7.51 2.35 16.60
C ALA A 72 6.12 2.71 16.08
N VAL A 73 5.62 3.90 16.44
CA VAL A 73 4.31 4.40 16.01
C VAL A 73 4.43 4.90 14.56
N PRO A 74 3.40 4.70 13.72
CA PRO A 74 3.30 5.38 12.43
C PRO A 74 3.57 6.88 12.58
N GLY A 75 4.20 7.51 11.59
CA GLY A 75 4.16 8.96 11.51
C GLY A 75 2.73 9.49 11.42
N SER A 76 2.50 10.79 11.66
CA SER A 76 1.24 11.45 11.36
C SER A 76 0.74 11.09 9.96
N PRO A 77 -0.57 10.85 9.87
CA PRO A 77 -1.19 10.42 8.62
C PRO A 77 -1.26 11.56 7.58
N GLU A 78 -1.03 12.82 8.00
CA GLU A 78 -0.95 13.94 7.05
C GLU A 78 0.16 13.70 6.03
N TRP A 79 1.29 13.12 6.43
CA TRP A 79 2.43 12.93 5.53
C TRP A 79 2.19 11.85 4.48
N ASP A 80 1.26 10.93 4.71
CA ASP A 80 0.90 9.89 3.75
C ASP A 80 -0.11 10.36 2.70
N SER A 81 -0.98 11.30 3.08
CA SER A 81 -2.01 11.86 2.19
C SER A 81 -1.50 13.05 1.37
N ARG A 82 -0.67 13.92 1.97
CA ARG A 82 -0.13 15.13 1.32
C ARG A 82 0.65 14.81 0.05
N ALA A 83 0.30 15.53 -1.02
CA ALA A 83 0.96 15.45 -2.32
C ALA A 83 2.13 16.44 -2.45
N ASP A 84 2.35 17.30 -1.45
CA ASP A 84 3.39 18.33 -1.49
C ASP A 84 4.82 17.77 -1.31
N ALA A 85 5.80 18.65 -1.39
CA ALA A 85 7.21 18.30 -1.29
C ALA A 85 7.55 17.58 0.03
N VAL A 86 6.91 17.93 1.15
CA VAL A 86 7.19 17.35 2.47
C VAL A 86 6.64 15.94 2.59
N GLY A 87 5.36 15.72 2.24
CA GLY A 87 4.77 14.38 2.24
C GLY A 87 5.53 13.44 1.30
N ARG A 88 5.87 13.92 0.09
CA ARG A 88 6.69 13.16 -0.86
C ARG A 88 8.07 12.84 -0.30
N ALA A 89 8.74 13.81 0.33
CA ALA A 89 10.05 13.58 0.95
C ALA A 89 10.00 12.53 2.06
N MET A 90 9.00 12.58 2.94
CA MET A 90 8.83 11.60 4.02
C MET A 90 8.67 10.17 3.48
N ARG A 91 7.90 9.99 2.40
CA ARG A 91 7.73 8.69 1.74
C ARG A 91 9.03 8.18 1.10
N LEU A 92 9.81 9.05 0.46
CA LEU A 92 11.11 8.71 -0.15
C LEU A 92 12.18 8.41 0.90
N ILE A 93 12.21 9.16 2.01
CA ILE A 93 13.10 8.89 3.14
C ILE A 93 12.75 7.51 3.71
N GLY A 94 11.47 7.24 3.96
CA GLY A 94 10.96 5.94 4.40
C GLY A 94 11.35 4.80 3.46
N ASP A 95 11.36 5.03 2.14
CA ASP A 95 11.82 4.06 1.15
C ASP A 95 13.34 3.94 1.05
N GLY A 96 14.12 4.72 1.83
CA GLY A 96 15.58 4.63 1.93
C GLY A 96 16.35 5.46 0.90
N VAL A 97 15.73 6.44 0.23
CA VAL A 97 16.39 7.25 -0.81
C VAL A 97 17.60 8.01 -0.27
N VAL A 98 17.51 8.58 0.93
CA VAL A 98 18.62 9.32 1.54
C VAL A 98 19.82 8.42 1.82
N ASP A 99 19.59 7.15 2.17
CA ASP A 99 20.67 6.21 2.44
C ASP A 99 21.38 5.77 1.15
N ARG A 100 20.65 5.70 0.03
CA ARG A 100 21.19 5.28 -1.27
C ARG A 100 21.81 6.40 -2.10
N GLU A 101 21.13 7.53 -2.17
CA GLU A 101 21.44 8.62 -3.10
C GLU A 101 21.82 9.92 -2.38
N GLY A 102 21.81 9.90 -1.04
CA GLY A 102 22.05 11.08 -0.21
C GLY A 102 20.91 12.10 -0.29
N VAL A 103 21.11 13.22 0.40
CA VAL A 103 20.25 14.41 0.28
C VAL A 103 20.24 14.98 -1.15
N PRO A 104 21.35 14.98 -1.93
CA PRO A 104 21.32 15.44 -3.32
C PRO A 104 20.36 14.63 -4.19
N GLY A 105 20.31 13.30 -4.02
CA GLY A 105 19.38 12.43 -4.75
C GLY A 105 17.92 12.70 -4.40
N LEU A 106 17.62 12.80 -3.10
CA LEU A 106 16.28 13.16 -2.62
C LEU A 106 15.81 14.50 -3.20
N ALA A 107 16.68 15.52 -3.18
CA ALA A 107 16.37 16.86 -3.68
C ALA A 107 16.10 16.84 -5.20
N ARG A 108 16.93 16.12 -5.97
CA ARG A 108 16.77 15.95 -7.42
C ARG A 108 15.43 15.30 -7.79
N ARG A 109 15.06 14.21 -7.09
CA ARG A 109 13.77 13.51 -7.32
C ARG A 109 12.56 14.39 -7.04
N LEU A 110 12.69 15.29 -6.08
CA LEU A 110 11.61 16.20 -5.70
C LEU A 110 11.58 17.50 -6.52
N GLY A 111 12.60 17.76 -7.36
CA GLY A 111 12.72 18.97 -8.16
C GLY A 111 13.15 20.22 -7.37
N TYR A 112 13.87 20.05 -6.26
CA TYR A 112 14.31 21.16 -5.40
C TYR A 112 15.82 21.17 -5.16
N THR A 113 16.34 22.31 -4.71
CA THR A 113 17.71 22.38 -4.16
C THR A 113 17.75 21.80 -2.75
N GLU A 114 18.90 21.26 -2.34
CA GLU A 114 19.08 20.69 -0.99
C GLU A 114 18.75 21.70 0.12
N ARG A 115 19.21 22.96 -0.04
CA ARG A 115 18.93 24.04 0.93
C ARG A 115 17.44 24.36 1.03
N HIS A 116 16.72 24.36 -0.10
CA HIS A 116 15.28 24.62 -0.08
C HIS A 116 14.54 23.47 0.61
N LEU A 117 14.86 22.23 0.25
CA LEU A 117 14.27 21.04 0.88
C LEU A 117 14.54 20.99 2.39
N GLN A 118 15.78 21.29 2.81
CA GLN A 118 16.15 21.37 4.23
C GLN A 118 15.26 22.37 4.98
N ARG A 119 15.05 23.57 4.44
CA ARG A 119 14.21 24.59 5.08
C ARG A 119 12.76 24.15 5.18
N LEU A 120 12.20 23.57 4.11
CA LEU A 120 10.83 23.08 4.11
C LEU A 120 10.61 22.00 5.18
N LEU A 121 11.49 21.00 5.25
CA LEU A 121 11.36 19.91 6.23
C LEU A 121 11.57 20.40 7.66
N VAL A 122 12.54 21.29 7.90
CA VAL A 122 12.72 21.86 9.25
C VAL A 122 11.49 22.67 9.67
N ALA A 123 10.90 23.45 8.76
CA ALA A 123 9.71 24.23 9.06
C ALA A 123 8.48 23.34 9.37
N GLU A 124 8.24 22.30 8.57
CA GLU A 124 7.01 21.51 8.65
C GLU A 124 7.11 20.30 9.60
N VAL A 125 8.27 19.64 9.66
CA VAL A 125 8.48 18.41 10.45
C VAL A 125 9.53 18.56 11.54
N GLY A 126 10.09 19.76 11.73
CA GLY A 126 11.03 20.09 12.80
C GLY A 126 12.42 19.45 12.65
N ALA A 127 12.70 18.80 11.52
CA ALA A 127 13.95 18.07 11.29
C ALA A 127 14.31 18.04 9.80
N GLY A 128 15.60 18.13 9.48
CA GLY A 128 16.10 17.99 8.10
C GLY A 128 16.17 16.52 7.62
N PRO A 129 16.40 16.27 6.31
CA PRO A 129 16.45 14.93 5.73
C PRO A 129 17.40 13.97 6.44
N LEU A 130 18.60 14.42 6.81
CA LEU A 130 19.59 13.57 7.48
C LEU A 130 19.17 13.14 8.88
N ALA A 131 18.48 14.02 9.62
CA ALA A 131 17.97 13.70 10.96
C ALA A 131 16.80 12.71 10.87
N LEU A 132 15.92 12.88 9.89
CA LEU A 132 14.82 11.96 9.60
C LEU A 132 15.35 10.57 9.21
N ALA A 133 16.31 10.51 8.27
CA ALA A 133 16.96 9.25 7.89
C ALA A 133 17.69 8.61 9.07
N ARG A 134 18.39 9.40 9.90
CA ARG A 134 19.06 8.89 11.11
C ARG A 134 18.08 8.26 12.10
N ALA A 135 16.91 8.89 12.33
CA ALA A 135 15.87 8.35 13.20
C ALA A 135 15.35 7.01 12.67
N GLN A 136 15.15 6.90 11.34
CA GLN A 136 14.76 5.64 10.70
C GLN A 136 15.84 4.56 10.83
N ARG A 137 17.11 4.88 10.58
CA ARG A 137 18.23 3.95 10.77
C ARG A 137 18.33 3.43 12.20
N ALA A 138 18.17 4.31 13.18
CA ALA A 138 18.14 3.92 14.60
C ALA A 138 17.01 2.91 14.89
N GLN A 139 15.83 3.12 14.29
CA GLN A 139 14.71 2.20 14.44
C GLN A 139 14.96 0.85 13.77
N THR A 140 15.46 0.83 12.54
CA THR A 140 15.86 -0.40 11.83
C THR A 140 16.90 -1.18 12.63
N ALA A 141 17.93 -0.50 13.13
CA ALA A 141 18.94 -1.08 13.99
C ALA A 141 18.34 -1.71 15.25
N ARG A 142 17.43 -1.01 15.93
CA ARG A 142 16.76 -1.54 17.12
C ARG A 142 15.98 -2.82 16.81
N ILE A 143 15.22 -2.83 15.71
CA ILE A 143 14.50 -4.03 15.26
C ILE A 143 15.51 -5.17 15.08
N LEU A 144 16.59 -4.95 14.35
CA LEU A 144 17.61 -5.97 14.11
C LEU A 144 18.26 -6.48 15.39
N ILE A 145 18.57 -5.59 16.34
CA ILE A 145 19.14 -5.97 17.65
C ILE A 145 18.16 -6.85 18.43
N GLU A 146 16.88 -6.49 18.42
CA GLU A 146 15.83 -7.15 19.19
C GLU A 146 15.28 -8.42 18.53
N THR A 147 15.41 -8.60 17.21
CA THR A 147 14.74 -9.70 16.49
C THR A 147 15.70 -10.69 15.82
N THR A 148 16.96 -10.32 15.58
CA THR A 148 17.94 -11.17 14.87
C THR A 148 19.09 -11.63 15.76
N ALA A 149 19.87 -12.59 15.27
CA ALA A 149 21.11 -13.08 15.90
C ALA A 149 22.39 -12.47 15.29
N LEU A 150 22.27 -11.55 14.32
CA LEU A 150 23.39 -10.92 13.61
C LEU A 150 24.37 -10.26 14.60
N SER A 151 25.66 -10.19 14.26
CA SER A 151 26.62 -9.41 15.04
C SER A 151 26.24 -7.93 15.04
N LEU A 152 26.63 -7.18 16.07
CA LEU A 152 26.35 -5.74 16.14
C LEU A 152 27.00 -4.97 14.97
N THR A 153 28.14 -5.46 14.48
CA THR A 153 28.81 -4.93 13.29
C THR A 153 27.96 -5.11 12.03
N GLU A 154 27.45 -6.32 11.79
CA GLU A 154 26.54 -6.57 10.66
C GLU A 154 25.28 -5.73 10.76
N ILE A 155 24.72 -5.56 11.97
CA ILE A 155 23.55 -4.73 12.19
C ILE A 155 23.82 -3.25 11.87
N ALA A 156 25.00 -2.73 12.22
CA ALA A 156 25.34 -1.34 11.93
C ALA A 156 25.26 -1.07 10.42
N PHE A 157 25.90 -1.92 9.61
CA PHE A 157 25.88 -1.76 8.15
C PHE A 157 24.52 -2.08 7.54
N ALA A 158 23.83 -3.11 8.05
CA ALA A 158 22.46 -3.45 7.66
C ALA A 158 21.46 -2.32 7.93
N ALA A 159 21.62 -1.58 9.02
CA ALA A 159 20.77 -0.43 9.33
C ALA A 159 21.19 0.84 8.58
N GLY A 160 22.16 0.77 7.66
CA GLY A 160 22.60 1.88 6.82
C GLY A 160 23.61 2.83 7.48
N PHE A 161 24.26 2.44 8.57
CA PHE A 161 25.31 3.26 9.16
C PHE A 161 26.64 3.10 8.40
N GLY A 162 27.32 4.23 8.15
CA GLY A 162 28.63 4.21 7.48
C GLY A 162 29.77 3.72 8.37
N SER A 163 29.56 3.62 9.69
CA SER A 163 30.52 3.05 10.63
C SER A 163 29.85 2.53 11.90
N VAL A 164 30.49 1.55 12.54
CA VAL A 164 30.07 1.01 13.84
C VAL A 164 30.10 2.09 14.92
N ARG A 165 31.04 3.05 14.85
CA ARG A 165 31.10 4.18 15.77
C ARG A 165 29.85 5.05 15.69
N GLN A 166 29.46 5.47 14.49
CA GLN A 166 28.25 6.28 14.28
C GLN A 166 26.98 5.54 14.70
N PHE A 167 26.94 4.22 14.47
CA PHE A 167 25.88 3.34 14.96
C PHE A 167 25.80 3.38 16.48
N ASN A 168 26.90 3.11 17.19
CA ASN A 168 26.94 3.12 18.65
C ASN A 168 26.52 4.50 19.22
N GLU A 169 27.07 5.59 18.68
CA GLU A 169 26.73 6.96 19.08
C GLU A 169 25.25 7.27 18.87
N THR A 170 24.66 6.82 17.76
CA THR A 170 23.24 7.03 17.46
C THR A 170 22.33 6.20 18.37
N ILE A 171 22.65 4.93 18.59
CA ILE A 171 21.87 4.04 19.45
C ILE A 171 21.88 4.56 20.89
N GLN A 172 23.05 4.97 21.39
CA GLN A 172 23.16 5.58 22.71
C GLN A 172 22.35 6.89 22.79
N ALA A 173 22.45 7.77 21.80
CA ALA A 173 21.73 9.05 21.80
C ALA A 173 20.21 8.88 21.75
N VAL A 174 19.69 7.94 20.95
CA VAL A 174 18.25 7.78 20.72
C VAL A 174 17.57 6.94 21.80
N PHE A 175 18.24 5.89 22.29
CA PHE A 175 17.65 4.89 23.19
C PHE A 175 18.21 4.91 24.62
N ASP A 176 19.30 5.66 24.85
CA ASP A 176 20.02 5.71 26.12
C ASP A 176 20.41 4.32 26.62
N ALA A 177 20.83 3.48 25.68
CA ALA A 177 21.28 2.12 25.92
C ALA A 177 22.29 1.77 24.85
N SER A 178 23.31 1.01 25.22
CA SER A 178 24.24 0.47 24.23
C SER A 178 23.54 -0.62 23.40
N PRO A 179 24.01 -0.89 22.17
CA PRO A 179 23.45 -1.98 21.36
C PRO A 179 23.48 -3.34 22.08
N SER A 180 24.52 -3.60 22.89
CA SER A 180 24.62 -4.80 23.72
C SER A 180 23.56 -4.84 24.83
N GLN A 181 23.29 -3.72 25.50
CA GLN A 181 22.25 -3.63 26.53
C GLN A 181 20.84 -3.86 25.95
N LEU A 182 20.57 -3.34 24.75
CA LEU A 182 19.32 -3.59 24.03
C LEU A 182 19.14 -5.08 23.72
N ARG A 183 20.23 -5.76 23.30
CA ARG A 183 20.23 -7.21 23.05
C ARG A 183 20.00 -8.04 24.31
N GLU A 184 20.63 -7.67 25.41
CA GLU A 184 20.49 -8.39 26.68
C GLU A 184 19.08 -8.23 27.26
N SER A 185 18.51 -7.02 27.16
CA SER A 185 17.13 -6.74 27.55
C SER A 185 16.11 -7.61 26.79
N ARG A 186 16.41 -8.02 25.55
CA ARG A 186 15.60 -9.01 24.82
C ARG A 186 15.69 -10.38 25.45
N ARG A 187 16.90 -10.90 25.68
CA ARG A 187 17.15 -12.25 26.24
C ARG A 187 16.39 -12.46 27.54
N GLN A 188 16.40 -11.44 28.40
CA GLN A 188 15.69 -11.45 29.68
C GLN A 188 14.15 -11.47 29.53
N ARG A 189 13.60 -10.74 28.54
CA ARG A 189 12.15 -10.74 28.25
C ARG A 189 11.65 -12.03 27.58
N THR A 190 12.48 -12.66 26.74
CA THR A 190 12.12 -13.91 26.05
C THR A 190 12.22 -15.15 26.93
N ALA A 191 12.96 -15.09 28.04
CA ALA A 191 13.01 -16.17 29.03
C ALA A 191 11.67 -16.44 29.75
N TRP A 192 10.66 -15.56 29.55
CA TRP A 192 9.34 -15.61 30.20
C TRP A 192 8.18 -15.69 29.18
N ALA A 193 8.45 -15.82 27.87
CA ALA A 193 7.44 -15.84 26.82
C ALA A 193 7.24 -17.26 26.25
N VAL A 194 5.98 -17.66 26.07
CA VAL A 194 5.59 -18.96 25.47
C VAL A 194 6.17 -19.07 24.04
N PRO A 195 6.76 -20.22 23.65
CA PRO A 195 7.29 -20.40 22.31
C PRO A 195 6.15 -20.35 21.28
N GLY A 196 6.11 -19.31 20.45
CA GLY A 196 5.44 -19.39 19.15
C GLY A 196 6.29 -20.26 18.19
N PRO A 197 5.71 -20.80 17.10
CA PRO A 197 6.45 -21.67 16.19
C PRO A 197 7.63 -20.90 15.59
N ALA A 198 8.81 -21.13 16.14
CA ALA A 198 10.06 -20.60 15.65
C ALA A 198 10.52 -21.52 14.51
N GLU A 199 10.14 -21.18 13.27
CA GLU A 199 11.03 -21.55 12.18
C GLU A 199 12.40 -20.91 12.51
N PRO A 200 13.52 -21.65 12.41
CA PRO A 200 14.82 -21.08 12.67
C PRO A 200 15.02 -19.86 11.78
N ALA A 201 15.44 -18.75 12.39
CA ALA A 201 15.84 -17.54 11.68
C ALA A 201 17.08 -17.86 10.84
N GLY A 202 16.85 -18.33 9.61
CA GLY A 202 17.89 -18.43 8.60
C GLY A 202 18.48 -17.04 8.33
N PRO A 203 19.69 -16.97 7.75
CA PRO A 203 20.27 -15.70 7.32
C PRO A 203 19.26 -14.90 6.47
N GLY A 204 19.07 -13.62 6.80
CA GLY A 204 18.15 -12.73 6.08
C GLY A 204 16.69 -12.76 6.53
N VAL A 205 16.30 -13.55 7.53
CA VAL A 205 14.91 -13.61 8.04
C VAL A 205 14.70 -12.66 9.21
N VAL A 206 13.72 -11.77 9.10
CA VAL A 206 13.36 -10.79 10.13
C VAL A 206 11.86 -10.79 10.37
N HIS A 207 11.46 -10.93 11.63
CA HIS A 207 10.06 -10.77 12.05
C HIS A 207 9.82 -9.34 12.53
N VAL A 208 8.85 -8.67 11.95
CA VAL A 208 8.48 -7.29 12.27
C VAL A 208 6.98 -7.23 12.56
N ARG A 209 6.60 -6.38 13.52
CA ARG A 209 5.20 -6.06 13.80
C ARG A 209 4.88 -4.73 13.11
N LEU A 210 3.99 -4.77 12.12
CA LEU A 210 3.54 -3.58 11.41
C LEU A 210 2.28 -3.05 12.09
N SER A 211 2.46 -2.15 13.06
CA SER A 211 1.35 -1.45 13.71
C SER A 211 0.58 -0.58 12.72
N TYR A 212 -0.72 -0.45 12.93
CA TYR A 212 -1.62 0.39 12.13
C TYR A 212 -2.51 1.25 13.02
N ARG A 213 -3.11 2.29 12.45
CA ARG A 213 -4.15 3.10 13.12
C ARG A 213 -5.47 2.34 13.10
N ALA A 214 -6.04 1.97 14.23
CA ALA A 214 -7.34 1.31 14.26
C ALA A 214 -8.47 2.30 13.90
N PRO A 215 -9.60 1.84 13.33
CA PRO A 215 -9.89 0.47 12.88
C PRO A 215 -9.20 0.09 11.56
N LEU A 216 -9.09 -1.22 11.32
CA LEU A 216 -8.67 -1.82 10.04
C LEU A 216 -9.66 -2.92 9.65
N HIS A 217 -10.35 -2.77 8.53
CA HIS A 217 -11.24 -3.80 8.00
C HIS A 217 -10.43 -4.91 7.29
N VAL A 218 -9.87 -5.82 8.08
CA VAL A 218 -8.97 -6.89 7.62
C VAL A 218 -9.54 -7.73 6.47
N PRO A 219 -10.80 -8.24 6.53
CA PRO A 219 -11.34 -9.05 5.45
C PRO A 219 -11.34 -8.29 4.12
N ALA A 220 -11.73 -7.02 4.13
CA ALA A 220 -11.77 -6.20 2.92
C ALA A 220 -10.41 -6.09 2.23
N LEU A 221 -9.35 -5.90 3.02
CA LEU A 221 -7.99 -5.73 2.52
C LEU A 221 -7.41 -7.06 1.99
N PHE A 222 -7.50 -8.12 2.79
CA PHE A 222 -6.86 -9.39 2.45
C PHE A 222 -7.61 -10.16 1.37
N ASP A 223 -8.95 -10.13 1.34
CA ASP A 223 -9.74 -10.74 0.25
C ASP A 223 -9.44 -10.06 -1.08
N PHE A 224 -9.29 -8.73 -1.07
CA PHE A 224 -8.96 -7.97 -2.25
C PHE A 224 -7.59 -8.35 -2.83
N LEU A 225 -6.59 -8.51 -1.96
CA LEU A 225 -5.24 -8.96 -2.33
C LEU A 225 -5.26 -10.40 -2.85
N ALA A 226 -5.95 -11.31 -2.14
CA ALA A 226 -6.07 -12.72 -2.52
C ALA A 226 -6.73 -12.89 -3.90
N ALA A 227 -7.83 -12.16 -4.17
CA ALA A 227 -8.54 -12.22 -5.45
C ALA A 227 -7.68 -11.78 -6.65
N ARG A 228 -6.63 -10.97 -6.41
CA ARG A 228 -5.75 -10.38 -7.42
C ARG A 228 -4.32 -10.93 -7.39
N ALA A 229 -4.03 -11.89 -6.52
CA ALA A 229 -2.72 -12.49 -6.37
C ALA A 229 -2.27 -13.12 -7.70
N ILE A 230 -1.05 -12.77 -8.15
CA ILE A 230 -0.45 -13.37 -9.33
C ILE A 230 0.39 -14.60 -8.97
N PRO A 231 0.02 -15.80 -9.45
CA PRO A 231 0.80 -17.00 -9.19
C PRO A 231 2.27 -16.86 -9.61
N GLY A 232 3.19 -17.20 -8.70
CA GLY A 232 4.64 -17.09 -8.91
C GLY A 232 5.26 -15.80 -8.36
N VAL A 233 4.45 -14.75 -8.13
CA VAL A 233 4.89 -13.49 -7.47
C VAL A 233 4.20 -13.33 -6.11
N GLU A 234 2.93 -13.72 -6.03
CA GLU A 234 2.06 -13.57 -4.87
C GLU A 234 1.31 -14.88 -4.59
N GLU A 235 1.04 -15.13 -3.32
CA GLU A 235 0.26 -16.26 -2.83
C GLU A 235 -0.61 -15.80 -1.68
N ALA A 236 -1.87 -16.22 -1.65
CA ALA A 236 -2.74 -16.06 -0.50
C ALA A 236 -3.14 -17.46 -0.01
N SER A 237 -2.92 -17.73 1.27
CA SER A 237 -3.21 -19.01 1.91
C SER A 237 -3.83 -18.77 3.28
N GLY A 238 -5.09 -19.16 3.45
CA GLY A 238 -5.87 -18.84 4.65
C GLY A 238 -5.88 -17.33 4.90
N THR A 239 -5.40 -16.91 6.07
CA THR A 239 -5.30 -15.50 6.47
C THR A 239 -3.95 -14.85 6.11
N THR A 240 -3.03 -15.59 5.50
CA THR A 240 -1.67 -15.14 5.23
C THR A 240 -1.52 -14.78 3.76
N TYR A 241 -0.99 -13.58 3.52
CA TYR A 241 -0.62 -13.10 2.20
C TYR A 241 0.90 -13.07 2.06
N ARG A 242 1.45 -13.74 1.05
CA ARG A 242 2.88 -13.78 0.76
C ARG A 242 3.18 -13.19 -0.61
N ARG A 243 4.26 -12.42 -0.74
CA ARG A 243 4.72 -11.92 -2.04
C ARG A 243 6.23 -11.80 -2.14
N ALA A 244 6.74 -11.82 -3.36
CA ALA A 244 8.08 -11.33 -3.67
C ALA A 244 8.11 -9.80 -3.80
N LEU A 245 9.28 -9.24 -3.53
CA LEU A 245 9.61 -7.81 -3.62
C LEU A 245 10.91 -7.67 -4.43
N SER A 246 10.97 -6.67 -5.30
CA SER A 246 12.22 -6.22 -5.93
C SER A 246 12.77 -5.05 -5.12
N LEU A 247 13.82 -5.26 -4.33
CA LEU A 247 14.41 -4.23 -3.46
C LEU A 247 15.76 -3.75 -4.03
N PRO A 248 16.28 -2.58 -3.59
CA PRO A 248 17.46 -1.98 -4.19
C PRO A 248 18.71 -2.86 -4.26
N HIS A 249 18.93 -3.75 -3.29
CA HIS A 249 20.12 -4.60 -3.22
C HIS A 249 19.82 -6.07 -3.52
N GLY A 250 18.55 -6.42 -3.80
CA GLY A 250 18.19 -7.77 -4.20
C GLY A 250 16.71 -8.12 -3.99
N PRO A 251 16.33 -9.35 -4.32
CA PRO A 251 14.96 -9.82 -4.08
C PRO A 251 14.70 -10.00 -2.58
N ALA A 252 13.43 -9.90 -2.21
CA ALA A 252 12.96 -10.32 -0.91
C ALA A 252 11.60 -11.01 -1.00
N THR A 253 11.20 -11.70 0.06
CA THR A 253 9.83 -12.16 0.25
C THR A 253 9.25 -11.59 1.53
N ALA A 254 7.98 -11.22 1.48
CA ALA A 254 7.21 -10.75 2.62
C ALA A 254 6.01 -11.67 2.83
N GLU A 255 5.88 -12.22 4.02
CA GLU A 255 4.72 -12.95 4.50
C GLU A 255 3.99 -12.11 5.54
N LEU A 256 2.72 -11.81 5.30
CA LEU A 256 1.90 -10.85 6.03
C LEU A 256 0.68 -11.56 6.61
N THR A 257 0.55 -11.56 7.92
CA THR A 257 -0.58 -12.19 8.63
C THR A 257 -1.21 -11.16 9.57
N PRO A 258 -2.51 -10.85 9.41
CA PRO A 258 -3.19 -9.90 10.30
C PRO A 258 -3.29 -10.47 11.72
N ARG A 259 -3.07 -9.60 12.70
CA ARG A 259 -3.23 -9.87 14.14
C ARG A 259 -3.97 -8.70 14.78
N ASP A 260 -4.36 -8.87 16.03
CA ASP A 260 -5.00 -7.79 16.77
C ASP A 260 -4.03 -6.61 17.00
N GLY A 261 -4.39 -5.42 16.51
CA GLY A 261 -3.61 -4.18 16.59
C GLY A 261 -2.35 -4.07 15.70
N TYR A 262 -2.00 -5.09 14.91
CA TYR A 262 -0.84 -5.05 13.99
C TYR A 262 -0.92 -6.14 12.91
N VAL A 263 -0.12 -6.00 11.85
CA VAL A 263 0.13 -7.09 10.89
C VAL A 263 1.50 -7.70 11.20
N ALA A 264 1.55 -9.01 11.45
CA ALA A 264 2.80 -9.73 11.58
C ALA A 264 3.44 -9.88 10.20
N ALA A 265 4.68 -9.42 10.06
CA ALA A 265 5.46 -9.51 8.82
C ALA A 265 6.70 -10.37 9.04
N THR A 266 6.83 -11.44 8.27
CA THR A 266 8.08 -12.20 8.14
C THR A 266 8.73 -11.80 6.82
N LEU A 267 9.86 -11.10 6.92
CA LEU A 267 10.62 -10.61 5.77
C LEU A 267 11.85 -11.50 5.59
N ARG A 268 12.03 -12.04 4.39
CA ARG A 268 13.27 -12.71 3.99
C ARG A 268 13.94 -11.86 2.93
N VAL A 269 14.99 -11.14 3.33
CA VAL A 269 15.72 -10.21 2.46
C VAL A 269 17.04 -10.82 2.03
N ALA A 270 17.41 -10.62 0.76
CA ALA A 270 18.74 -11.01 0.27
C ALA A 270 19.85 -10.16 0.91
N ASP A 271 19.56 -8.89 1.19
CA ASP A 271 20.46 -7.95 1.85
C ASP A 271 19.72 -7.22 2.98
N MET A 272 20.35 -7.16 4.16
CA MET A 272 19.73 -6.57 5.34
C MET A 272 19.55 -5.05 5.25
N ARG A 273 20.30 -4.37 4.36
CA ARG A 273 20.10 -2.94 4.02
C ARG A 273 18.71 -2.66 3.46
N ASP A 274 18.05 -3.67 2.91
CA ASP A 274 16.72 -3.56 2.34
C ASP A 274 15.59 -3.80 3.36
N LEU A 275 15.90 -4.01 4.65
CA LEU A 275 14.86 -4.19 5.67
C LEU A 275 13.92 -2.97 5.77
N ALA A 276 14.47 -1.76 5.83
CA ALA A 276 13.65 -0.54 5.94
C ALA A 276 12.78 -0.31 4.69
N PRO A 277 13.32 -0.39 3.46
CA PRO A 277 12.52 -0.38 2.23
C PRO A 277 11.46 -1.48 2.17
N ALA A 278 11.77 -2.71 2.61
CA ALA A 278 10.82 -3.82 2.66
C ALA A 278 9.64 -3.52 3.60
N VAL A 279 9.93 -3.04 4.81
CA VAL A 279 8.91 -2.62 5.79
C VAL A 279 8.06 -1.51 5.19
N ALA A 280 8.68 -0.45 4.63
CA ALA A 280 7.95 0.67 4.03
C ALA A 280 7.02 0.21 2.90
N ARG A 281 7.47 -0.68 2.02
CA ARG A 281 6.65 -1.27 0.94
C ARG A 281 5.49 -2.10 1.47
N CYS A 282 5.70 -2.89 2.52
CA CYS A 282 4.62 -3.67 3.14
C CYS A 282 3.57 -2.77 3.80
N ARG A 283 4.01 -1.72 4.52
CA ARG A 283 3.13 -0.73 5.13
C ARG A 283 2.28 -0.02 4.07
N ARG A 284 2.91 0.40 2.96
CA ARG A 284 2.21 1.03 1.83
C ARG A 284 1.21 0.08 1.17
N LEU A 285 1.63 -1.15 0.85
CA LEU A 285 0.76 -2.16 0.23
C LEU A 285 -0.56 -2.33 0.99
N LEU A 286 -0.49 -2.31 2.31
CA LEU A 286 -1.61 -2.49 3.23
C LEU A 286 -2.26 -1.17 3.68
N ASP A 287 -1.70 -0.02 3.29
CA ASP A 287 -2.20 1.32 3.64
C ASP A 287 -2.34 1.53 5.16
N LEU A 288 -1.38 1.01 5.93
CA LEU A 288 -1.42 0.95 7.40
C LEU A 288 -1.30 2.32 8.08
N ASP A 289 -0.80 3.31 7.36
CA ASP A 289 -0.54 4.65 7.88
C ASP A 289 -1.73 5.61 7.66
N ALA A 290 -2.75 5.22 6.88
CA ALA A 290 -3.95 6.04 6.65
C ALA A 290 -4.74 6.31 7.94
N ASP A 291 -5.44 7.45 7.96
CA ASP A 291 -6.29 7.93 9.06
C ASP A 291 -7.74 7.48 8.89
N PRO A 292 -8.15 6.35 9.48
CA PRO A 292 -9.49 5.82 9.30
C PRO A 292 -10.55 6.77 9.85
N ASP A 293 -10.28 7.53 10.91
CA ASP A 293 -11.29 8.42 11.52
C ASP A 293 -11.63 9.59 10.59
N ALA A 294 -10.62 10.22 9.98
CA ALA A 294 -10.84 11.29 9.02
C ALA A 294 -11.55 10.80 7.74
N ILE A 295 -11.18 9.60 7.28
CA ILE A 295 -11.75 8.98 6.08
C ILE A 295 -13.20 8.58 6.33
N ASP A 296 -13.44 7.73 7.34
CA ASP A 296 -14.76 7.20 7.65
C ASP A 296 -15.70 8.34 8.07
N GLY A 297 -15.23 9.30 8.87
CA GLY A 297 -16.04 10.48 9.23
C GLY A 297 -16.47 11.32 8.03
N THR A 298 -15.65 11.43 6.98
CA THR A 298 -16.03 12.14 5.74
C THR A 298 -17.05 11.34 4.93
N LEU A 299 -16.86 10.02 4.82
CA LEU A 299 -17.73 9.17 4.01
C LEU A 299 -19.06 8.87 4.70
N ASP A 300 -19.09 8.78 6.02
CA ASP A 300 -20.29 8.56 6.84
C ASP A 300 -21.27 9.73 6.77
N ALA A 301 -20.78 10.94 6.45
CA ALA A 301 -21.63 12.10 6.21
C ALA A 301 -22.53 11.96 4.96
N ASP A 302 -22.21 11.03 4.04
CA ASP A 302 -23.07 10.71 2.90
C ASP A 302 -24.03 9.56 3.24
N PRO A 303 -25.36 9.79 3.25
CA PRO A 303 -26.34 8.76 3.61
C PRO A 303 -26.25 7.46 2.80
N TYR A 304 -25.75 7.52 1.55
CA TYR A 304 -25.57 6.33 0.72
C TYR A 304 -24.35 5.48 1.12
N LEU A 305 -23.32 6.09 1.72
CA LEU A 305 -22.10 5.39 2.15
C LEU A 305 -22.12 5.08 3.65
N SER A 306 -22.90 5.80 4.46
CA SER A 306 -22.99 5.61 5.91
C SER A 306 -23.24 4.15 6.33
N PRO A 307 -24.17 3.38 5.71
CA PRO A 307 -24.33 1.96 6.04
C PRO A 307 -23.05 1.15 5.78
N SER A 308 -22.37 1.39 4.65
CA SER A 308 -21.11 0.72 4.33
C SER A 308 -20.00 1.07 5.33
N VAL A 309 -19.94 2.33 5.79
CA VAL A 309 -18.96 2.77 6.79
C VAL A 309 -19.23 2.12 8.14
N SER A 310 -20.49 2.08 8.56
CA SER A 310 -20.93 1.46 9.81
C SER A 310 -20.69 -0.05 9.83
N ASP A 311 -20.98 -0.75 8.73
CA ASP A 311 -20.79 -2.21 8.62
C ASP A 311 -19.31 -2.58 8.49
N GLU A 312 -18.52 -1.75 7.82
CA GLU A 312 -17.12 -2.01 7.48
C GLU A 312 -16.23 -0.80 7.80
N PRO A 313 -15.96 -0.51 9.09
CA PRO A 313 -15.12 0.61 9.49
C PRO A 313 -13.64 0.32 9.22
N GLY A 314 -12.88 1.32 8.80
CA GLY A 314 -11.44 1.22 8.55
C GLY A 314 -11.09 0.49 7.25
N VAL A 315 -11.96 0.54 6.23
CA VAL A 315 -11.64 0.07 4.88
C VAL A 315 -10.44 0.85 4.33
N ARG A 316 -9.47 0.11 3.80
CA ARG A 316 -8.22 0.67 3.25
C ARG A 316 -8.19 0.66 1.74
N VAL A 317 -7.29 1.44 1.16
CA VAL A 317 -6.93 1.32 -0.26
C VAL A 317 -5.78 0.32 -0.38
N PRO A 318 -5.98 -0.91 -0.87
CA PRO A 318 -4.88 -1.84 -1.09
C PRO A 318 -3.96 -1.21 -2.14
N ARG A 319 -2.69 -0.95 -1.85
CA ARG A 319 -1.79 -0.23 -2.79
C ARG A 319 -0.96 -1.20 -3.63
N ALA A 320 0.27 -0.80 -3.98
CA ALA A 320 1.27 -1.58 -4.70
C ALA A 320 2.63 -1.46 -4.01
N VAL A 321 3.49 -2.47 -4.17
CA VAL A 321 4.90 -2.41 -3.72
C VAL A 321 5.85 -1.84 -4.78
N ASP A 322 5.38 -1.81 -6.02
CA ASP A 322 6.12 -1.39 -7.20
C ASP A 322 5.13 -0.75 -8.20
N GLY A 323 5.46 0.46 -8.68
CA GLY A 323 4.56 1.21 -9.55
C GLY A 323 4.57 0.71 -10.99
N PHE A 324 5.69 0.18 -11.48
CA PHE A 324 5.77 -0.39 -12.82
C PHE A 324 4.92 -1.67 -12.92
N GLU A 325 5.06 -2.58 -11.95
CA GLU A 325 4.19 -3.75 -11.80
C GLU A 325 2.72 -3.35 -11.80
N MET A 326 2.35 -2.32 -11.04
CA MET A 326 0.96 -1.86 -10.98
C MET A 326 0.47 -1.27 -12.31
N ALA A 327 1.31 -0.52 -13.01
CA ALA A 327 0.99 0.02 -14.33
C ALA A 327 0.83 -1.10 -15.39
N VAL A 328 1.67 -2.12 -15.36
CA VAL A 328 1.53 -3.32 -16.21
C VAL A 328 0.22 -4.05 -15.90
N ARG A 329 -0.11 -4.25 -14.61
CA ARG A 329 -1.40 -4.83 -14.19
C ARG A 329 -2.58 -4.01 -14.69
N ALA A 330 -2.48 -2.68 -14.63
CA ALA A 330 -3.54 -1.77 -15.05
C ALA A 330 -3.80 -1.86 -16.57
N VAL A 331 -2.75 -1.88 -17.39
CA VAL A 331 -2.86 -2.05 -18.86
C VAL A 331 -3.40 -3.44 -19.21
N ILE A 332 -2.91 -4.51 -18.58
CA ILE A 332 -3.40 -5.87 -18.83
C ILE A 332 -4.87 -6.01 -18.43
N GLY A 333 -5.28 -5.39 -17.33
CA GLY A 333 -6.64 -5.40 -16.81
C GLY A 333 -7.66 -4.59 -17.62
N GLN A 334 -7.23 -3.84 -18.64
CA GLN A 334 -8.14 -3.06 -19.48
C GLN A 334 -9.18 -3.98 -20.14
N GLN A 335 -10.46 -3.67 -19.92
CA GLN A 335 -11.62 -4.30 -20.58
C GLN A 335 -11.70 -5.83 -20.41
N VAL A 336 -11.07 -6.39 -19.38
CA VAL A 336 -11.08 -7.83 -19.11
C VAL A 336 -11.43 -8.11 -17.64
N SER A 337 -11.87 -9.33 -17.36
CA SER A 337 -12.09 -9.77 -15.97
C SER A 337 -10.77 -9.86 -15.20
N VAL A 338 -10.85 -9.77 -13.86
CA VAL A 338 -9.69 -9.99 -12.98
C VAL A 338 -9.08 -11.38 -13.19
N ALA A 339 -9.90 -12.41 -13.38
CA ALA A 339 -9.43 -13.76 -13.64
C ALA A 339 -8.64 -13.86 -14.96
N SER A 340 -9.15 -13.26 -16.03
CA SER A 340 -8.48 -13.19 -17.34
C SER A 340 -7.15 -12.45 -17.26
N ALA A 341 -7.12 -11.29 -16.57
CA ALA A 341 -5.90 -10.52 -16.35
C ALA A 341 -4.84 -11.35 -15.59
N ARG A 342 -5.23 -12.09 -14.55
CA ARG A 342 -4.34 -12.97 -13.79
C ARG A 342 -3.74 -14.08 -14.64
N SER A 343 -4.52 -14.69 -15.54
CA SER A 343 -4.03 -15.71 -16.47
C SER A 343 -2.96 -15.18 -17.42
N VAL A 344 -3.18 -13.97 -17.97
CA VAL A 344 -2.21 -13.29 -18.84
C VAL A 344 -0.93 -12.95 -18.06
N LEU A 345 -1.06 -12.38 -16.85
CA LEU A 345 0.08 -12.07 -15.99
C LEU A 345 0.90 -13.32 -15.64
N ARG A 346 0.23 -14.44 -15.31
CA ARG A 346 0.90 -15.73 -15.04
C ARG A 346 1.72 -16.21 -16.23
N ARG A 347 1.19 -16.09 -17.46
CA ARG A 347 1.93 -16.43 -18.69
C ARG A 347 3.17 -15.55 -18.84
N LEU A 348 3.00 -14.24 -18.68
CA LEU A 348 4.09 -13.26 -18.79
C LEU A 348 5.21 -13.54 -17.79
N ILE A 349 4.87 -13.81 -16.53
CA ILE A 349 5.86 -14.12 -15.48
C ILE A 349 6.61 -15.42 -15.78
N ARG A 350 5.92 -16.46 -16.27
CA ARG A 350 6.57 -17.71 -16.67
C ARG A 350 7.55 -17.50 -17.81
N ALA A 351 7.20 -16.69 -18.81
CA ALA A 351 8.12 -16.36 -19.90
C ALA A 351 9.34 -15.57 -19.40
N ALA A 352 9.12 -14.61 -18.51
CA ALA A 352 10.20 -13.82 -17.90
C ALA A 352 11.16 -14.63 -17.03
N ALA A 353 10.69 -15.73 -16.44
CA ALA A 353 11.51 -16.64 -15.64
C ALA A 353 12.43 -17.55 -16.49
N VAL A 354 12.08 -17.81 -17.75
CA VAL A 354 12.74 -18.84 -18.58
C VAL A 354 13.78 -18.27 -19.55
N ALA A 355 13.68 -17.00 -19.97
CA ALA A 355 14.65 -16.47 -20.94
C ALA A 355 16.07 -16.36 -20.30
N PRO A 356 17.12 -16.82 -21.00
CA PRO A 356 18.42 -17.12 -20.38
C PRO A 356 19.21 -15.88 -19.95
N ALA A 357 19.95 -16.02 -18.84
CA ALA A 357 21.18 -15.26 -18.61
C ALA A 357 22.22 -15.80 -19.60
N GLY A 358 22.61 -15.00 -20.60
CA GLY A 358 23.54 -15.47 -21.63
C GLY A 358 23.81 -14.45 -22.72
N GLY A 359 24.66 -13.49 -22.40
CA GLY A 359 25.41 -12.65 -23.34
C GLY A 359 26.71 -12.26 -22.65
N GLU A 360 27.71 -13.14 -22.72
CA GLU A 360 29.05 -12.88 -22.22
C GLU A 360 29.63 -11.65 -22.94
N GLY A 361 29.83 -10.58 -22.18
CA GLY A 361 30.64 -9.44 -22.56
C GLY A 361 31.68 -9.22 -21.46
N THR A 362 32.82 -9.90 -21.60
CA THR A 362 34.03 -9.58 -20.85
C THR A 362 34.32 -8.08 -20.99
N SER A 363 34.31 -7.35 -19.87
CA SER A 363 34.93 -6.02 -19.80
C SER A 363 35.85 -5.97 -18.59
N ALA A 364 37.11 -6.34 -18.82
CA ALA A 364 38.21 -5.65 -18.18
C ALA A 364 38.25 -4.24 -18.78
N GLY A 365 38.08 -3.21 -17.96
CA GLY A 365 38.57 -1.87 -18.30
C GLY A 365 40.02 -1.70 -17.85
N PRO A 366 40.65 -0.51 -17.98
CA PRO A 366 40.21 0.69 -18.71
C PRO A 366 41.34 1.35 -19.54
N ALA A 367 41.01 2.31 -20.41
CA ALA A 367 41.78 3.55 -20.66
C ALA A 367 41.28 4.33 -21.88
N GLY A 368 41.25 5.67 -21.75
CA GLY A 368 41.51 6.59 -22.87
C GLY A 368 40.32 7.34 -23.45
N ASP A 369 40.14 8.58 -23.01
CA ASP A 369 39.61 9.69 -23.83
C ASP A 369 40.54 9.86 -25.07
N PRO A 370 40.05 10.18 -26.28
CA PRO A 370 39.88 11.62 -26.59
C PRO A 370 38.81 12.01 -27.65
N ALA A 371 38.41 13.28 -27.57
CA ALA A 371 38.20 14.26 -28.65
C ALA A 371 36.99 14.15 -29.62
N PHE A 372 36.20 15.24 -29.59
CA PHE A 372 35.37 15.77 -30.69
C PHE A 372 36.22 16.06 -31.95
N PRO A 373 35.65 15.87 -33.17
CA PRO A 373 35.10 17.03 -33.91
C PRO A 373 33.83 16.67 -34.73
N GLY A 374 32.90 17.61 -34.94
CA GLY A 374 32.84 18.32 -36.23
C GLY A 374 31.38 18.40 -36.73
N ARG A 375 31.07 19.45 -37.49
CA ARG A 375 29.74 20.05 -37.70
C ARG A 375 29.27 19.89 -39.16
N VAL A 376 27.93 19.80 -39.34
CA VAL A 376 27.03 20.16 -40.50
C VAL A 376 27.20 19.51 -41.89
N PRO A 377 26.24 19.63 -42.84
CA PRO A 377 24.79 20.02 -42.80
C PRO A 377 23.89 18.95 -43.52
N GLY A 378 22.56 18.89 -43.34
CA GLY A 378 21.52 19.73 -43.96
C GLY A 378 20.91 19.05 -45.19
N ASP A 379 19.61 18.75 -45.18
CA ASP A 379 18.73 18.84 -46.37
C ASP A 379 17.25 18.64 -45.98
N ALA A 380 16.39 19.27 -46.76
CA ALA A 380 15.01 19.60 -46.48
C ALA A 380 14.01 18.86 -47.40
N ILE A 381 12.90 18.37 -46.81
CA ILE A 381 11.47 18.51 -47.24
C ILE A 381 11.06 17.85 -48.62
N PRO A 382 9.78 17.57 -49.02
CA PRO A 382 8.42 17.71 -48.43
C PRO A 382 7.46 16.49 -48.56
N GLY A 383 6.24 16.66 -47.98
CA GLY A 383 4.96 16.12 -48.47
C GLY A 383 4.29 15.17 -47.46
N GLY A 384 3.14 15.46 -46.84
CA GLY A 384 1.90 16.03 -47.36
C GLY A 384 0.95 14.89 -47.71
N LEU A 385 -0.13 14.68 -46.92
CA LEU A 385 -1.47 14.21 -47.34
C LEU A 385 -2.39 13.98 -46.12
N THR A 386 -3.30 14.94 -45.96
CA THR A 386 -4.74 14.89 -45.62
C THR A 386 -5.43 13.60 -45.12
N SER A 387 -6.13 13.78 -43.99
CA SER A 387 -7.60 13.63 -43.80
C SER A 387 -8.30 12.25 -43.74
N THR A 388 -9.22 12.21 -42.76
CA THR A 388 -10.53 11.50 -42.69
C THR A 388 -10.57 10.00 -42.40
N GLY A 389 -11.34 9.64 -41.36
CA GLY A 389 -11.76 8.25 -41.13
C GLY A 389 -12.39 7.98 -39.76
N LEU A 390 -13.38 8.77 -39.34
CA LEU A 390 -14.28 8.43 -38.24
C LEU A 390 -15.27 7.36 -38.76
N MET A 391 -15.34 6.18 -38.14
CA MET A 391 -16.51 5.29 -38.19
C MET A 391 -16.67 4.51 -36.87
N PRO A 392 -17.91 4.22 -36.44
CA PRO A 392 -18.23 3.77 -35.09
C PRO A 392 -18.17 2.24 -34.93
N ALA A 393 -17.72 1.78 -33.77
CA ALA A 393 -17.84 0.37 -33.39
C ALA A 393 -19.25 0.08 -32.88
N GLY A 394 -19.98 -0.72 -33.66
CA GLY A 394 -21.32 -1.20 -33.36
C GLY A 394 -21.39 -2.18 -32.20
N LEU A 395 -22.56 -2.18 -31.57
CA LEU A 395 -23.04 -3.21 -30.66
C LEU A 395 -22.94 -4.59 -31.30
N MET A 396 -22.41 -5.56 -30.56
CA MET A 396 -22.71 -6.98 -30.77
C MET A 396 -23.17 -7.57 -29.45
N SER A 397 -24.48 -7.80 -29.38
CA SER A 397 -25.15 -8.69 -28.46
C SER A 397 -24.95 -10.13 -28.90
N GLY A 398 -24.81 -11.04 -27.93
CA GLY A 398 -24.84 -12.50 -28.12
C GLY A 398 -23.91 -13.16 -27.11
N GLY A 399 -24.30 -14.15 -26.33
CA GLY A 399 -25.55 -14.88 -26.20
C GLY A 399 -25.38 -15.81 -25.00
N ALA A 400 -26.49 -16.12 -24.34
CA ALA A 400 -26.54 -17.04 -23.22
C ALA A 400 -25.99 -18.43 -23.60
N ALA A 401 -25.16 -19.02 -22.74
CA ALA A 401 -24.90 -20.45 -22.72
C ALA A 401 -25.31 -20.99 -21.36
N HIS A 402 -26.27 -21.92 -21.38
CA HIS A 402 -26.83 -22.61 -20.24
C HIS A 402 -25.81 -23.44 -19.46
N GLY A 403 -26.13 -23.62 -18.19
CA GLY A 403 -25.33 -24.35 -17.22
C GLY A 403 -25.21 -25.84 -17.51
N GLY A 404 -24.04 -26.36 -17.18
CA GLY A 404 -23.80 -27.76 -16.83
C GLY A 404 -23.13 -27.80 -15.47
N ALA A 405 -23.82 -28.36 -14.48
CA ALA A 405 -23.23 -28.72 -13.20
C ALA A 405 -22.13 -29.77 -13.42
N VAL A 406 -20.97 -29.60 -12.76
CA VAL A 406 -19.97 -30.66 -12.64
C VAL A 406 -19.72 -30.91 -11.14
N PRO A 407 -19.82 -32.15 -10.65
CA PRO A 407 -19.73 -32.47 -9.23
C PRO A 407 -18.28 -32.50 -8.75
N GLY A 408 -18.12 -32.35 -7.43
CA GLY A 408 -16.83 -32.43 -6.74
C GLY A 408 -16.06 -33.71 -7.09
N GLY A 409 -14.84 -33.52 -7.58
CA GLY A 409 -13.86 -34.58 -7.80
C GLY A 409 -12.51 -34.12 -7.27
N VAL A 410 -12.04 -34.80 -6.23
CA VAL A 410 -10.68 -34.71 -5.70
C VAL A 410 -9.71 -35.13 -6.81
N LEU A 411 -8.77 -34.27 -7.19
CA LEU A 411 -7.65 -34.67 -8.05
C LEU A 411 -6.60 -35.40 -7.20
N PRO A 412 -6.07 -36.56 -7.66
CA PRO A 412 -5.14 -37.37 -6.90
C PRO A 412 -3.77 -36.69 -6.76
N GLY A 413 -3.17 -36.89 -5.59
CA GLY A 413 -2.04 -36.14 -5.08
C GLY A 413 -0.72 -36.36 -5.82
N ASP A 414 -0.02 -35.25 -6.04
CA ASP A 414 1.43 -35.24 -6.14
C ASP A 414 2.04 -35.31 -4.72
N PRO A 415 3.16 -36.02 -4.55
CA PRO A 415 3.73 -36.30 -3.23
C PRO A 415 4.09 -35.00 -2.51
N ILE A 416 3.41 -34.77 -1.38
CA ILE A 416 3.75 -33.73 -0.42
C ILE A 416 5.02 -34.16 0.29
N THR A 417 6.15 -33.67 -0.22
CA THR A 417 7.40 -33.55 0.53
C THR A 417 7.91 -32.11 0.41
N GLY A 418 7.38 -31.23 1.28
CA GLY A 418 8.13 -30.20 2.01
C GLY A 418 8.94 -29.11 1.28
N ALA A 419 8.95 -29.00 -0.04
CA ALA A 419 9.66 -27.93 -0.75
C ALA A 419 8.67 -26.86 -1.27
N ARG A 420 8.56 -25.74 -0.55
CA ARG A 420 7.78 -24.58 -0.99
C ARG A 420 8.36 -24.02 -2.31
N VAL A 421 7.54 -23.85 -3.34
CA VAL A 421 7.95 -23.17 -4.59
C VAL A 421 8.36 -21.73 -4.27
N GLY A 422 9.56 -21.32 -4.70
CA GLY A 422 10.07 -19.96 -4.49
C GLY A 422 9.26 -18.91 -5.28
N LEU A 423 8.87 -17.82 -4.60
CA LEU A 423 8.29 -16.65 -5.27
C LEU A 423 9.40 -15.81 -5.91
N MET A 424 9.14 -15.27 -7.10
CA MET A 424 10.07 -14.38 -7.81
C MET A 424 9.49 -12.97 -7.89
N PRO A 425 10.34 -11.92 -7.81
CA PRO A 425 9.89 -10.56 -8.05
C PRO A 425 9.25 -10.41 -9.43
N PHE A 426 8.34 -9.44 -9.55
CA PHE A 426 7.77 -9.09 -10.85
C PHE A 426 8.89 -8.60 -11.80
N PRO A 427 8.87 -8.98 -13.10
CA PRO A 427 9.92 -8.58 -14.03
C PRO A 427 10.01 -7.05 -14.17
N GLY A 428 11.24 -6.54 -14.17
CA GLY A 428 11.54 -5.13 -14.43
C GLY A 428 11.24 -4.69 -15.86
N ALA A 429 11.37 -3.39 -16.12
CA ALA A 429 11.05 -2.79 -17.41
C ALA A 429 11.97 -3.31 -18.53
N GLU A 430 13.27 -3.42 -18.29
CA GLU A 430 14.24 -3.96 -19.26
C GLU A 430 13.87 -5.40 -19.61
N ARG A 431 13.59 -6.21 -18.58
CA ARG A 431 13.22 -7.61 -18.76
C ARG A 431 11.93 -7.78 -19.57
N LEU A 432 10.94 -6.90 -19.37
CA LEU A 432 9.71 -6.93 -20.17
C LEU A 432 9.98 -6.62 -21.65
N LEU A 433 10.94 -5.75 -21.95
CA LEU A 433 11.31 -5.40 -23.32
C LEU A 433 12.01 -6.55 -24.07
N GLU A 434 12.75 -7.39 -23.36
CA GLU A 434 13.42 -8.58 -23.91
C GLU A 434 12.46 -9.72 -24.28
N LEU A 435 11.23 -9.71 -23.75
CA LEU A 435 10.30 -10.81 -23.98
C LEU A 435 9.88 -10.91 -25.45
N PRO A 436 9.78 -12.13 -26.00
CA PRO A 436 9.25 -12.34 -27.34
C PRO A 436 7.75 -12.02 -27.37
N ASP A 437 7.27 -11.74 -28.58
CA ASP A 437 5.92 -11.27 -28.83
C ASP A 437 4.81 -12.24 -28.39
N ASP A 438 5.08 -13.54 -28.48
CA ASP A 438 4.19 -14.62 -28.06
C ASP A 438 4.11 -14.77 -26.52
N ALA A 439 5.06 -14.21 -25.75
CA ALA A 439 5.03 -14.24 -24.29
C ALA A 439 3.81 -13.50 -23.71
N PHE A 440 3.32 -12.49 -24.42
CA PHE A 440 2.28 -11.59 -23.93
C PHE A 440 0.86 -12.16 -24.00
N GLY A 441 0.56 -13.04 -24.97
CA GLY A 441 -0.75 -13.67 -25.11
C GLY A 441 -1.93 -12.69 -25.16
N MET A 442 -1.75 -11.53 -25.81
CA MET A 442 -2.74 -10.44 -25.88
C MET A 442 -2.66 -9.72 -27.24
N PRO A 443 -3.65 -8.85 -27.59
CA PRO A 443 -3.62 -8.09 -28.83
C PRO A 443 -2.36 -7.21 -28.98
N ALA A 444 -1.88 -7.07 -30.22
CA ALA A 444 -0.65 -6.32 -30.54
C ALA A 444 -0.67 -4.88 -29.99
N ALA A 445 -1.79 -4.16 -30.14
CA ALA A 445 -1.92 -2.80 -29.61
C ALA A 445 -1.69 -2.70 -28.08
N ARG A 446 -2.18 -3.68 -27.31
CA ARG A 446 -1.99 -3.73 -25.85
C ARG A 446 -0.56 -4.09 -25.49
N ARG A 447 0.06 -5.01 -26.24
CA ARG A 447 1.48 -5.33 -26.09
C ARG A 447 2.37 -4.11 -26.38
N GLU A 448 2.10 -3.37 -27.45
CA GLU A 448 2.87 -2.15 -27.76
C GLU A 448 2.67 -1.06 -26.70
N THR A 449 1.49 -0.98 -26.08
CA THR A 449 1.26 -0.13 -24.90
C THR A 449 2.18 -0.52 -23.74
N LEU A 450 2.31 -1.82 -23.43
CA LEU A 450 3.22 -2.30 -22.40
C LEU A 450 4.69 -2.03 -22.74
N ARG A 451 5.10 -2.21 -24.00
CA ARG A 451 6.46 -1.87 -24.45
C ARG A 451 6.72 -0.36 -24.36
N ALA A 452 5.76 0.48 -24.73
CA ALA A 452 5.87 1.93 -24.59
C ALA A 452 6.04 2.36 -23.12
N LEU A 453 5.22 1.79 -22.22
CA LEU A 453 5.34 1.98 -20.78
C LEU A 453 6.72 1.54 -20.26
N ALA A 454 7.18 0.35 -20.63
CA ALA A 454 8.49 -0.15 -20.20
C ALA A 454 9.65 0.71 -20.71
N ARG A 455 9.61 1.17 -21.97
CA ARG A 455 10.61 2.13 -22.50
C ARG A 455 10.58 3.46 -21.73
N ALA A 456 9.39 3.96 -21.39
CA ALA A 456 9.28 5.19 -20.62
C ALA A 456 9.90 5.06 -19.22
N VAL A 457 9.67 3.92 -18.55
CA VAL A 457 10.26 3.63 -17.23
C VAL A 457 11.78 3.44 -17.33
N ALA A 458 12.27 2.66 -18.31
CA ALA A 458 13.70 2.51 -18.57
C ALA A 458 14.37 3.86 -18.94
N GLY A 459 13.62 4.78 -19.56
CA GLY A 459 14.04 6.14 -19.88
C GLY A 459 13.90 7.16 -18.73
N GLY A 460 13.57 6.72 -17.50
CA GLY A 460 13.55 7.56 -16.31
C GLY A 460 12.16 8.02 -15.83
N LEU A 461 11.05 7.51 -16.39
CA LEU A 461 9.74 7.66 -15.74
C LEU A 461 9.72 6.84 -14.45
N THR A 462 9.76 7.52 -13.30
CA THR A 462 9.72 6.86 -12.00
C THR A 462 8.29 6.85 -11.47
N LEU A 463 7.75 5.65 -11.23
CA LEU A 463 6.41 5.43 -10.67
C LEU A 463 6.50 5.13 -9.16
N ASP A 464 7.20 6.00 -8.43
CA ASP A 464 7.39 5.86 -6.98
C ASP A 464 6.33 6.68 -6.20
N PRO A 465 6.05 6.33 -4.94
CA PRO A 465 5.05 7.03 -4.12
C PRO A 465 5.45 8.47 -3.73
N GLY A 466 6.71 8.87 -3.98
CA GLY A 466 7.21 10.23 -3.77
C GLY A 466 7.14 11.10 -5.02
N GLY A 467 6.68 10.57 -6.14
CA GLY A 467 6.55 11.32 -7.38
C GLY A 467 5.41 12.34 -7.36
N ASP A 468 5.51 13.34 -8.24
CA ASP A 468 4.41 14.26 -8.49
C ASP A 468 3.25 13.52 -9.18
N ARG A 469 2.11 13.44 -8.49
CA ARG A 469 0.95 12.69 -8.97
C ARG A 469 0.40 13.27 -10.27
N ALA A 470 0.37 14.59 -10.40
CA ALA A 470 -0.17 15.25 -11.59
C ALA A 470 0.80 15.09 -12.78
N GLU A 471 2.09 15.28 -12.57
CA GLU A 471 3.11 15.09 -13.60
C GLU A 471 3.14 13.64 -14.09
N ILE A 472 3.17 12.67 -13.17
CA ILE A 472 3.17 11.24 -13.52
C ILE A 472 1.90 10.88 -14.29
N THR A 473 0.74 11.35 -13.85
CA THR A 473 -0.53 11.12 -14.55
C THR A 473 -0.49 11.68 -15.97
N ALA A 474 0.02 12.91 -16.16
CA ALA A 474 0.15 13.52 -17.48
C ALA A 474 1.10 12.73 -18.39
N ARG A 475 2.25 12.30 -17.87
CA ARG A 475 3.22 11.47 -18.60
C ARG A 475 2.67 10.10 -18.96
N LEU A 476 1.86 9.49 -18.09
CA LEU A 476 1.19 8.23 -18.36
C LEU A 476 0.14 8.38 -19.47
N VAL A 477 -0.71 9.41 -19.41
CA VAL A 477 -1.74 9.68 -20.43
C VAL A 477 -1.14 10.01 -21.81
N ALA A 478 0.08 10.56 -21.84
CA ALA A 478 0.79 10.79 -23.09
C ALA A 478 1.25 9.50 -23.78
N LEU A 479 1.24 8.35 -23.10
CA LEU A 479 1.62 7.07 -23.69
C LEU A 479 0.47 6.47 -24.52
N PRO A 480 0.75 5.94 -25.73
CA PRO A 480 -0.26 5.29 -26.54
C PRO A 480 -0.97 4.16 -25.80
N GLY A 481 -2.31 4.14 -25.81
CA GLY A 481 -3.12 3.10 -25.15
C GLY A 481 -3.34 3.28 -23.65
N ILE A 482 -2.82 4.36 -23.04
CA ILE A 482 -3.07 4.70 -21.63
C ILE A 482 -4.03 5.89 -21.56
N GLY A 483 -5.27 5.63 -21.18
CA GLY A 483 -6.28 6.67 -20.93
C GLY A 483 -6.38 7.09 -19.47
N ALA A 484 -7.26 8.05 -19.20
CA ALA A 484 -7.53 8.58 -17.85
C ALA A 484 -7.86 7.50 -16.82
N TRP A 485 -8.59 6.44 -17.21
CA TRP A 485 -8.90 5.32 -16.31
C TRP A 485 -7.64 4.59 -15.84
N THR A 486 -6.72 4.25 -16.75
CA THR A 486 -5.48 3.54 -16.41
C THR A 486 -4.55 4.41 -15.58
N ALA A 487 -4.37 5.68 -15.97
CA ALA A 487 -3.54 6.61 -15.21
C ALA A 487 -4.11 6.88 -13.81
N GLY A 488 -5.42 7.06 -13.68
CA GLY A 488 -6.09 7.18 -12.37
C GLY A 488 -5.95 5.92 -11.52
N TYR A 489 -6.08 4.73 -12.11
CA TYR A 489 -5.86 3.48 -11.38
C TYR A 489 -4.41 3.36 -10.86
N VAL A 490 -3.42 3.79 -11.65
CA VAL A 490 -2.01 3.87 -11.19
C VAL A 490 -1.83 4.93 -10.10
N ALA A 491 -2.44 6.11 -10.23
CA ALA A 491 -2.40 7.14 -9.19
C ALA A 491 -2.96 6.63 -7.86
N LEU A 492 -4.12 5.97 -7.90
CA LEU A 492 -4.77 5.38 -6.73
C LEU A 492 -3.91 4.26 -6.11
N ARG A 493 -3.45 3.30 -6.92
CA ARG A 493 -2.83 2.06 -6.42
C ARG A 493 -1.33 2.16 -6.19
N ALA A 494 -0.59 2.82 -7.07
CA ALA A 494 0.87 2.91 -7.02
C ALA A 494 1.35 4.17 -6.29
N LEU A 495 0.80 5.33 -6.65
CA LEU A 495 1.19 6.61 -6.06
C LEU A 495 0.50 6.89 -4.73
N GLY A 496 -0.52 6.08 -4.40
CA GLY A 496 -1.27 6.19 -3.15
C GLY A 496 -2.04 7.50 -3.04
N ASP A 497 -2.60 7.96 -4.16
CA ASP A 497 -3.46 9.15 -4.17
C ASP A 497 -4.79 8.83 -3.45
N PRO A 498 -5.11 9.50 -2.33
CA PRO A 498 -6.36 9.27 -1.61
C PRO A 498 -7.59 9.84 -2.32
N ASP A 499 -7.41 10.66 -3.35
CA ASP A 499 -8.48 11.49 -3.94
C ASP A 499 -8.78 11.18 -5.41
N VAL A 500 -8.80 9.90 -5.80
CA VAL A 500 -9.06 9.46 -7.17
C VAL A 500 -10.42 8.78 -7.29
N LEU A 501 -11.21 9.21 -8.27
CA LEU A 501 -12.42 8.51 -8.73
C LEU A 501 -12.23 8.00 -10.16
N LEU A 502 -12.76 6.81 -10.44
CA LEU A 502 -12.81 6.21 -11.77
C LEU A 502 -14.28 6.09 -12.23
N PRO A 503 -14.94 7.19 -12.62
CA PRO A 503 -16.39 7.21 -12.87
C PRO A 503 -16.83 6.36 -14.08
N THR A 504 -15.89 6.03 -14.98
CA THR A 504 -16.14 5.15 -16.13
C THR A 504 -15.92 3.66 -15.81
N ASP A 505 -15.38 3.34 -14.62
CA ASP A 505 -15.14 1.97 -14.19
C ASP A 505 -16.47 1.21 -14.00
N LEU A 506 -16.57 0.04 -14.63
CA LEU A 506 -17.81 -0.74 -14.61
C LEU A 506 -18.16 -1.24 -13.20
N ALA A 507 -17.17 -1.65 -12.41
CA ALA A 507 -17.41 -2.14 -11.06
C ALA A 507 -17.79 -0.97 -10.13
N VAL A 508 -17.18 0.20 -10.28
CA VAL A 508 -17.58 1.42 -9.57
C VAL A 508 -19.04 1.77 -9.87
N ARG A 509 -19.45 1.76 -11.14
CA ARG A 509 -20.82 2.06 -11.54
C ARG A 509 -21.83 1.04 -11.02
N LYS A 510 -21.50 -0.25 -11.07
CA LYS A 510 -22.34 -1.31 -10.48
C LYS A 510 -22.45 -1.17 -8.96
N GLY A 511 -21.36 -0.78 -8.30
CA GLY A 511 -21.35 -0.50 -6.87
C GLY A 511 -22.23 0.69 -6.52
N ALA A 512 -22.12 1.78 -7.29
CA ALA A 512 -22.99 2.94 -7.13
C ALA A 512 -24.46 2.54 -7.29
N GLN A 513 -24.79 1.76 -8.33
CA GLN A 513 -26.15 1.25 -8.51
C GLN A 513 -26.62 0.37 -7.34
N ALA A 514 -25.76 -0.48 -6.79
CA ALA A 514 -26.09 -1.34 -5.64
C ALA A 514 -26.32 -0.56 -4.33
N LEU A 515 -25.78 0.66 -4.23
CA LEU A 515 -26.00 1.58 -3.12
C LEU A 515 -27.00 2.69 -3.46
N ASP A 516 -27.79 2.54 -4.53
CA ASP A 516 -28.77 3.54 -4.99
C ASP A 516 -28.19 4.95 -5.29
N LEU A 517 -26.88 5.02 -5.57
CA LEU A 517 -26.19 6.23 -6.00
C LEU A 517 -26.40 6.50 -7.50
N PRO A 518 -26.23 7.76 -7.95
CA PRO A 518 -26.09 8.07 -9.38
C PRO A 518 -24.95 7.26 -9.99
N HIS A 519 -25.24 6.49 -11.05
CA HIS A 519 -24.31 5.50 -11.63
C HIS A 519 -23.95 5.79 -13.10
N THR A 520 -24.35 6.94 -13.63
CA THR A 520 -23.78 7.49 -14.86
C THR A 520 -22.44 8.16 -14.55
N PRO A 521 -21.44 8.12 -15.45
CA PRO A 521 -20.12 8.68 -15.15
C PRO A 521 -20.16 10.15 -14.70
N ALA A 522 -20.93 10.99 -15.38
CA ALA A 522 -21.03 12.41 -15.07
C ALA A 522 -21.72 12.68 -13.73
N ALA A 523 -22.85 12.02 -13.45
CA ALA A 523 -23.59 12.22 -12.20
C ALA A 523 -22.82 11.67 -11.00
N LEU A 524 -22.15 10.52 -11.16
CA LEU A 524 -21.30 9.97 -10.10
C LEU A 524 -20.10 10.87 -9.81
N ALA A 525 -19.46 11.42 -10.84
CA ALA A 525 -18.35 12.36 -10.66
C ALA A 525 -18.79 13.63 -9.92
N ALA A 526 -19.95 14.19 -10.25
CA ALA A 526 -20.50 15.35 -9.57
C ALA A 526 -20.83 15.06 -8.09
N ARG A 527 -21.44 13.90 -7.81
CA ARG A 527 -21.73 13.47 -6.43
C ARG A 527 -20.46 13.27 -5.61
N ALA A 528 -19.43 12.68 -6.21
CA ALA A 528 -18.19 12.33 -5.54
C ALA A 528 -17.36 13.52 -5.04
N GLU A 529 -17.64 14.76 -5.49
CA GLU A 529 -16.93 15.95 -5.00
C GLU A 529 -17.11 16.15 -3.48
N GLN A 530 -18.21 15.69 -2.89
CA GLN A 530 -18.42 15.76 -1.44
C GLN A 530 -17.52 14.79 -0.65
N TRP A 531 -16.96 13.76 -1.31
CA TRP A 531 -16.09 12.77 -0.66
C TRP A 531 -14.63 13.20 -0.63
N ARG A 532 -14.31 14.40 -1.12
CA ARG A 532 -12.93 14.91 -1.13
C ARG A 532 -12.47 15.21 0.30
N PRO A 533 -11.19 14.93 0.62
CA PRO A 533 -10.12 14.46 -0.26
C PRO A 533 -9.96 12.92 -0.30
N TRP A 534 -11.02 12.15 -0.08
CA TRP A 534 -11.00 10.69 0.14
C TRP A 534 -11.74 9.88 -0.93
N ARG A 535 -11.84 10.40 -2.16
CA ARG A 535 -12.56 9.72 -3.26
C ARG A 535 -12.04 8.31 -3.57
N SER A 536 -10.75 8.03 -3.35
CA SER A 536 -10.18 6.67 -3.53
C SER A 536 -10.77 5.67 -2.54
N TYR A 537 -11.06 6.10 -1.31
CA TYR A 537 -11.66 5.23 -0.29
C TYR A 537 -13.14 4.97 -0.59
N ALA A 538 -13.88 5.99 -1.03
CA ALA A 538 -15.24 5.81 -1.54
C ALA A 538 -15.27 4.82 -2.72
N LEU A 539 -14.31 4.95 -3.65
CA LEU A 539 -14.17 4.03 -4.78
C LEU A 539 -13.97 2.57 -4.33
N ILE A 540 -13.13 2.32 -3.32
CA ILE A 540 -12.98 0.95 -2.77
C ILE A 540 -14.31 0.44 -2.22
N ARG A 541 -15.06 1.26 -1.47
CA ARG A 541 -16.39 0.89 -0.96
C ARG A 541 -17.37 0.56 -2.09
N LEU A 542 -17.34 1.31 -3.20
CA LEU A 542 -18.15 0.99 -4.39
C LEU A 542 -17.75 -0.34 -5.04
N TRP A 543 -16.45 -0.63 -5.18
CA TRP A 543 -16.00 -1.95 -5.65
C TRP A 543 -16.47 -3.09 -4.74
N ARG A 544 -16.49 -2.86 -3.42
CA ARG A 544 -16.98 -3.85 -2.45
C ARG A 544 -18.49 -4.07 -2.60
N ALA A 545 -19.28 -3.00 -2.65
CA ALA A 545 -20.71 -3.09 -2.89
C ALA A 545 -21.04 -3.87 -4.18
N ALA A 546 -20.29 -3.64 -5.26
CA ALA A 546 -20.43 -4.39 -6.51
C ALA A 546 -20.14 -5.90 -6.35
N ALA A 547 -19.12 -6.25 -5.56
CA ALA A 547 -18.77 -7.64 -5.29
C ALA A 547 -19.81 -8.33 -4.40
N THR A 548 -20.29 -7.66 -3.35
CA THR A 548 -21.35 -8.19 -2.45
C THR A 548 -22.66 -8.40 -3.20
N ALA A 549 -23.05 -7.45 -4.06
CA ALA A 549 -24.24 -7.58 -4.91
C ALA A 549 -24.12 -8.75 -5.91
N ALA A 550 -22.92 -9.00 -6.45
CA ALA A 550 -22.68 -10.13 -7.35
C ALA A 550 -22.64 -11.49 -6.64
N ALA A 551 -22.30 -11.52 -5.34
CA ALA A 551 -22.23 -12.74 -4.53
C ALA A 551 -23.58 -13.12 -3.89
N SER A 552 -24.52 -12.18 -3.78
CA SER A 552 -25.84 -12.44 -3.23
C SER A 552 -26.67 -13.29 -4.20
N PRO A 553 -27.22 -14.45 -3.80
CA PRO A 553 -28.08 -15.24 -4.67
C PRO A 553 -29.32 -14.42 -5.01
N ALA A 554 -29.57 -14.22 -6.31
CA ALA A 554 -30.77 -13.55 -6.78
C ALA A 554 -31.98 -14.25 -6.16
N THR A 555 -32.68 -13.54 -5.27
CA THR A 555 -34.00 -13.97 -4.83
C THR A 555 -34.89 -13.90 -6.06
N THR A 556 -35.12 -15.06 -6.68
CA THR A 556 -36.15 -15.22 -7.70
C THR A 556 -37.47 -14.87 -7.05
N VAL A 557 -37.90 -13.61 -7.20
CA VAL A 557 -39.29 -13.23 -6.97
C VAL A 557 -40.07 -13.92 -8.06
N ALA A 558 -40.61 -15.10 -7.75
CA ALA A 558 -41.56 -15.78 -8.60
C ALA A 558 -42.80 -14.88 -8.70
N SER A 559 -42.91 -14.14 -9.80
CA SER A 559 -44.16 -13.55 -10.25
C SER A 559 -45.11 -14.67 -10.65
N GLY A 560 -45.78 -15.26 -9.67
CA GLY A 560 -46.85 -16.22 -9.86
C GLY A 560 -48.16 -15.48 -10.14
N THR A 561 -48.52 -15.37 -11.42
CA THR A 561 -49.88 -15.07 -11.86
C THR A 561 -50.83 -16.18 -11.36
N ALA A 562 -51.48 -15.97 -10.22
CA ALA A 562 -52.56 -16.84 -9.75
C ALA A 562 -53.87 -16.46 -10.48
N ARG A 563 -54.12 -17.14 -11.60
CA ARG A 563 -55.41 -17.14 -12.31
C ARG A 563 -56.43 -17.92 -11.48
N ALA A 564 -57.61 -17.32 -11.33
CA ALA A 564 -58.75 -17.85 -10.60
C ALA A 564 -59.18 -19.26 -11.05
N ALA A 565 -59.49 -20.12 -10.08
CA ALA A 565 -60.41 -21.25 -10.24
C ALA A 565 -61.30 -21.35 -8.99
N ARG A 566 -62.59 -21.04 -9.19
CA ARG A 566 -63.68 -21.32 -8.26
C ARG A 566 -64.17 -22.75 -8.49
N ALA A 567 -64.25 -23.53 -7.41
CA ALA A 567 -65.20 -24.62 -7.11
C ALA A 567 -64.66 -25.32 -5.85
N GLY A 568 -65.37 -25.64 -4.78
CA GLY A 568 -66.78 -25.58 -4.43
C GLY A 568 -66.95 -26.47 -3.18
N ASN A 569 -67.47 -25.87 -2.10
CA ASN A 569 -68.26 -26.48 -1.01
C ASN A 569 -67.70 -27.61 -0.11
N GLY A 570 -67.76 -27.38 1.22
CA GLY A 570 -67.71 -28.44 2.24
C GLY A 570 -67.43 -27.98 3.68
N ARG A 571 -68.49 -27.55 4.39
CA ARG A 571 -68.79 -27.60 5.85
C ARG A 571 -67.78 -28.32 6.77
N ALA A 572 -67.56 -28.02 8.06
CA ALA A 572 -68.15 -27.13 9.07
C ALA A 572 -67.30 -27.18 10.39
N ALA A 573 -67.62 -26.27 11.32
CA ALA A 573 -67.36 -26.28 12.77
C ALA A 573 -65.90 -26.06 13.25
N GLY A 574 -65.61 -25.21 14.24
CA GLY A 574 -66.45 -24.36 15.05
C GLY A 574 -65.62 -23.64 16.13
N ARG A 575 -66.14 -22.47 16.51
CA ARG A 575 -66.06 -21.81 17.84
C ARG A 575 -64.73 -21.22 18.34
N ARG A 576 -64.83 -19.89 18.54
CA ARG A 576 -64.55 -19.07 19.76
C ARG A 576 -63.12 -19.11 20.30
N GLY A 577 -62.43 -18.00 20.59
CA GLY A 577 -62.80 -16.60 20.67
C GLY A 577 -61.71 -15.86 21.47
N SER A 578 -61.65 -14.54 21.27
CA SER A 578 -61.20 -13.56 22.27
C SER A 578 -59.69 -13.38 22.50
N ALA A 579 -59.12 -12.38 21.82
CA ALA A 579 -58.19 -11.42 22.44
C ALA A 579 -59.02 -10.33 23.18
N PRO A 580 -58.48 -9.25 23.81
CA PRO A 580 -57.09 -8.85 24.07
C PRO A 580 -56.88 -8.23 25.50
N ALA A 581 -55.79 -7.44 25.66
CA ALA A 581 -55.44 -6.46 26.71
C ALA A 581 -54.47 -6.97 27.81
N ALA A 582 -53.22 -6.49 27.92
CA ALA A 582 -52.70 -5.14 28.26
C ALA A 582 -52.72 -4.84 29.78
N THR A 583 -51.74 -4.03 30.22
CA THR A 583 -51.33 -3.64 31.60
C THR A 583 -50.34 -4.61 32.26
N GLY A 584 -49.27 -4.23 32.97
CA GLY A 584 -48.71 -2.94 33.37
C GLY A 584 -47.77 -3.13 34.58
N ARG A 585 -46.64 -2.39 34.59
CA ARG A 585 -45.78 -1.95 35.72
C ARG A 585 -44.99 -2.93 36.62
N ALA A 586 -43.70 -2.57 36.72
CA ALA A 586 -42.84 -2.37 37.92
C ALA A 586 -42.33 -3.59 38.72
N ARG A 587 -41.01 -3.81 38.66
CA ARG A 587 -40.05 -3.41 39.71
C ARG A 587 -38.63 -3.32 39.17
#